data_AF-A0A6P9AAJ4-F1
#
_entry.id   AF-A0A6P9AAJ4-F1
#
_cell.length_a   1.000
_cell.length_b   1.000
_cell.length_c   1.000
_cell.angle_alpha   90.00
_cell.angle_beta   90.00
_cell.angle_gamma   90.00
#
_symmetry.space_group_name_H-M   'P 1'
#
loop_
_entity.id
_entity.type
_entity.pdbx_description
1 polymer ?
#
loop_
_entity_poly.entity_id
_entity_poly.type
_entity_poly.pdbx_seq_one_letter_code
_entity_poly.pdbx_strand_id
1 'polypeptide(L)'
;MLPFKSFVILDLESSGLPAFGGKTKITELSFIGVLTDHLLESHRKSESAPRVLQKLSLCFYPQKRIDFEATEITGLDNFLLEEIPAFNNEACDIVASFLSRMPSPLCLIAHNGMKFDFQLLKSELAAKKKELPDDIFCADSILAYRTIFPATSQKFATSPGLISPVRNTISSDPVTPPKPVQLISNGSDLECSKINSELPSVSEFKKTNETTPKHSVRQECPPLKRKNADNENGDSQGKIVRKKLFKGQGKPDSYKLVDLYSHIHGKGPEYGHRAESDSMSLLECVVATAPEFLSWVENNSLPFKRIPCMW
;
A
#
# COMPACT_ATOMS: atom_id res chain seq x y z
N MET A 1 6.09 15.69 -22.96
CA MET A 1 4.70 15.55 -22.48
C MET A 1 4.43 16.75 -21.58
N LEU A 2 3.20 17.27 -21.48
CA LEU A 2 2.89 18.28 -20.47
C LEU A 2 2.98 17.63 -19.07
N PRO A 3 3.46 18.34 -18.04
CA PRO A 3 3.55 17.79 -16.69
C PRO A 3 2.15 17.44 -16.17
N PHE A 4 2.04 16.33 -15.44
CA PHE A 4 0.79 15.94 -14.78
C PHE A 4 0.36 17.04 -13.80
N LYS A 5 -0.93 17.34 -13.77
CA LYS A 5 -1.52 18.33 -12.84
C LYS A 5 -1.99 17.69 -11.55
N SER A 6 -2.37 16.42 -11.61
CA SER A 6 -2.80 15.67 -10.45
C SER A 6 -2.37 14.21 -10.52
N PHE A 7 -2.29 13.63 -9.33
CA PHE A 7 -2.04 12.21 -9.11
C PHE A 7 -3.16 11.63 -8.26
N VAL A 8 -3.46 10.36 -8.47
CA VAL A 8 -4.32 9.59 -7.57
C VAL A 8 -3.57 8.34 -7.17
N ILE A 9 -3.28 8.22 -5.87
CA ILE A 9 -2.71 7.00 -5.30
C ILE A 9 -3.82 5.98 -5.19
N LEU A 10 -3.61 4.79 -5.75
CA LEU A 10 -4.52 3.66 -5.76
C LEU A 10 -3.92 2.50 -5.00
N ASP A 11 -4.75 1.87 -4.18
CA ASP A 11 -4.49 0.57 -3.59
C ASP A 11 -5.81 -0.24 -3.56
N LEU A 12 -5.72 -1.54 -3.82
CA LEU A 12 -6.85 -2.46 -3.83
C LEU A 12 -6.58 -3.65 -2.91
N GLU A 13 -7.51 -3.91 -2.00
CA GLU A 13 -7.63 -5.23 -1.38
C GLU A 13 -8.53 -6.11 -2.25
N SER A 14 -8.25 -7.42 -2.25
CA SER A 14 -8.96 -8.36 -3.10
C SER A 14 -9.29 -9.67 -2.41
N SER A 15 -10.20 -10.43 -3.02
CA SER A 15 -10.60 -11.75 -2.57
C SER A 15 -9.46 -12.78 -2.54
N GLY A 16 -8.29 -12.47 -3.10
CA GLY A 16 -7.17 -13.40 -3.23
C GLY A 16 -6.28 -13.12 -4.44
N LEU A 17 -5.23 -13.93 -4.60
CA LEU A 17 -4.31 -13.78 -5.73
C LEU A 17 -4.83 -14.51 -6.99
N PRO A 18 -4.62 -13.96 -8.21
CA PRO A 18 -5.16 -14.55 -9.45
C PRO A 18 -4.73 -16.00 -9.72
N ALA A 19 -3.57 -16.40 -9.19
CA ALA A 19 -3.01 -17.73 -9.42
C ALA A 19 -3.72 -18.86 -8.65
N PHE A 20 -4.48 -18.56 -7.58
CA PHE A 20 -4.91 -19.58 -6.62
C PHE A 20 -6.43 -19.74 -6.47
N GLY A 21 -7.26 -18.86 -7.07
CA GLY A 21 -8.69 -18.81 -6.77
C GLY A 21 -9.61 -18.39 -7.93
N GLY A 22 -9.17 -18.52 -9.18
CA GLY A 22 -9.92 -18.05 -10.35
C GLY A 22 -9.93 -16.53 -10.49
N LYS A 23 -11.02 -15.96 -11.01
CA LYS A 23 -11.14 -14.49 -11.14
C LYS A 23 -11.11 -13.84 -9.76
N THR A 24 -10.05 -13.11 -9.45
CA THR A 24 -10.00 -12.30 -8.23
C THR A 24 -10.91 -11.08 -8.37
N LYS A 25 -11.45 -10.64 -7.23
CA LYS A 25 -12.48 -9.60 -7.07
C LYS A 25 -12.01 -8.57 -6.07
N ILE A 26 -12.32 -7.29 -6.32
CA ILE A 26 -12.00 -6.20 -5.39
C ILE A 26 -12.88 -6.33 -4.15
N THR A 27 -12.27 -6.21 -2.96
CA THR A 27 -12.95 -6.19 -1.65
C THR A 27 -12.85 -4.83 -0.97
N GLU A 28 -11.79 -4.08 -1.25
CA GLU A 28 -11.62 -2.69 -0.81
C GLU A 28 -10.90 -1.89 -1.90
N LEU A 29 -11.28 -0.64 -2.11
CA LEU A 29 -10.63 0.31 -3.00
C LEU A 29 -10.32 1.58 -2.22
N SER A 30 -9.11 2.10 -2.40
CA SER A 30 -8.72 3.43 -1.94
C SER A 30 -8.18 4.28 -3.08
N PHE A 31 -8.67 5.52 -3.18
CA PHE A 31 -8.09 6.59 -3.97
C PHE A 31 -7.73 7.78 -3.11
N ILE A 32 -6.51 8.28 -3.28
CA ILE A 32 -6.04 9.52 -2.67
C ILE A 32 -5.53 10.47 -3.76
N GLY A 33 -6.38 11.41 -4.13
CA GLY A 33 -6.12 12.45 -5.12
C GLY A 33 -5.36 13.65 -4.53
N VAL A 34 -4.34 14.10 -5.25
CA VAL A 34 -3.45 15.20 -4.85
C VAL A 34 -2.96 15.99 -6.06
N LEU A 35 -2.70 17.28 -5.88
CA LEU A 35 -2.11 18.14 -6.93
C LEU A 35 -0.58 18.06 -6.91
N THR A 36 0.03 18.18 -8.08
CA THR A 36 1.49 18.18 -8.24
C THR A 36 2.17 19.26 -7.40
N ASP A 37 1.61 20.48 -7.41
CA ASP A 37 2.15 21.60 -6.63
C ASP A 37 2.11 21.32 -5.13
N HIS A 38 1.09 20.62 -4.66
CA HIS A 38 0.94 20.26 -3.25
C HIS A 38 1.96 19.17 -2.84
N LEU A 39 2.22 18.18 -3.70
CA LEU A 39 3.28 17.19 -3.47
C LEU A 39 4.65 17.87 -3.32
N LEU A 40 4.98 18.76 -4.26
CA LEU A 40 6.26 19.49 -4.24
C LEU A 40 6.37 20.42 -3.04
N GLU A 41 5.28 21.09 -2.66
CA GLU A 41 5.28 22.00 -1.51
C GLU A 41 5.45 21.24 -0.19
N SER A 42 4.74 20.14 0.01
CA SER A 42 4.90 19.32 1.21
C SER A 42 6.29 18.67 1.28
N HIS A 43 6.85 18.27 0.13
CA HIS A 43 8.25 17.84 0.06
C HIS A 43 9.22 18.92 0.56
N ARG A 44 9.09 20.16 0.07
CA ARG A 44 9.94 21.29 0.51
C ARG A 44 9.79 21.57 2.01
N LYS A 45 8.59 21.43 2.55
CA LYS A 45 8.28 21.61 3.98
C LYS A 45 8.65 20.41 4.84
N SER A 46 9.08 19.29 4.24
CA SER A 46 9.30 18.02 4.95
C SER A 46 8.06 17.55 5.74
N GLU A 47 6.87 17.80 5.19
CA GLU A 47 5.60 17.26 5.69
C GLU A 47 5.42 15.83 5.17
N SER A 48 4.72 14.98 5.93
CA SER A 48 4.45 13.60 5.48
C SER A 48 3.49 13.55 4.30
N ALA A 49 2.43 14.36 4.33
CA ALA A 49 1.44 14.44 3.28
C ALA A 49 0.87 15.86 3.13
N PRO A 50 0.43 16.25 1.92
CA PRO A 50 -0.24 17.52 1.74
C PRO A 50 -1.57 17.62 2.47
N ARG A 51 -1.92 18.83 2.92
CA ARG A 51 -3.18 19.07 3.63
C ARG A 51 -4.42 18.91 2.74
N VAL A 52 -4.31 19.26 1.46
CA VAL A 52 -5.42 19.22 0.51
C VAL A 52 -5.34 17.92 -0.27
N LEU A 53 -6.19 16.96 0.13
CA LEU A 53 -6.34 15.65 -0.49
C LEU A 53 -7.82 15.39 -0.77
N GLN A 54 -8.10 14.71 -1.89
CA GLN A 54 -9.41 14.15 -2.19
C GLN A 54 -9.35 12.66 -1.91
N LYS A 55 -10.24 12.11 -1.08
CA LYS A 55 -10.20 10.70 -0.70
C LYS A 55 -11.50 9.99 -1.08
N LEU A 56 -11.37 8.76 -1.56
CA LEU A 56 -12.47 7.82 -1.76
C LEU A 56 -12.00 6.47 -1.21
N SER A 57 -12.73 5.89 -0.27
CA SER A 57 -12.51 4.54 0.24
C SER A 57 -13.85 3.81 0.22
N LEU A 58 -13.88 2.63 -0.41
CA LEU A 58 -15.08 1.82 -0.60
C LEU A 58 -14.76 0.35 -0.38
N CYS A 59 -15.60 -0.34 0.39
CA CYS A 59 -15.60 -1.80 0.46
C CYS A 59 -16.60 -2.40 -0.54
N PHE A 60 -16.39 -3.65 -0.94
CA PHE A 60 -17.27 -4.37 -1.86
C PHE A 60 -17.44 -5.82 -1.46
N TYR A 61 -18.67 -6.32 -1.55
CA TYR A 61 -18.89 -7.76 -1.47
C TYR A 61 -18.41 -8.44 -2.77
N PRO A 62 -17.42 -9.35 -2.72
CA PRO A 62 -16.80 -9.88 -3.94
C PRO A 62 -17.68 -10.91 -4.67
N GLN A 63 -18.81 -11.32 -4.11
CA GLN A 63 -19.70 -12.37 -4.66
C GLN A 63 -18.98 -13.71 -4.92
N LYS A 64 -17.91 -13.95 -4.17
CA LYS A 64 -17.16 -15.20 -4.11
C LYS A 64 -16.52 -15.34 -2.75
N ARG A 65 -16.06 -16.54 -2.41
CA ARG A 65 -15.28 -16.76 -1.20
C ARG A 65 -13.99 -15.91 -1.24
N ILE A 66 -13.69 -15.23 -0.15
CA ILE A 66 -12.41 -14.59 0.11
C ILE A 66 -11.45 -15.67 0.60
N ASP A 67 -10.26 -15.73 0.00
CA ASP A 67 -9.22 -16.67 0.37
C ASP A 67 -8.82 -16.45 1.84
N PHE A 68 -8.45 -17.54 2.51
CA PHE A 68 -8.11 -17.49 3.93
C PHE A 68 -6.92 -16.55 4.19
N GLU A 69 -5.89 -16.63 3.35
CA GLU A 69 -4.72 -15.75 3.45
C GLU A 69 -5.08 -14.28 3.21
N ALA A 70 -6.03 -13.99 2.30
CA ALA A 70 -6.51 -12.62 2.08
C ALA A 70 -7.30 -12.11 3.30
N THR A 71 -8.08 -12.98 3.94
CA THR A 71 -8.80 -12.65 5.17
C THR A 71 -7.83 -12.33 6.31
N GLU A 72 -6.80 -13.15 6.51
CA GLU A 72 -5.80 -12.95 7.58
C GLU A 72 -5.01 -11.65 7.38
N ILE A 73 -4.69 -11.30 6.14
CA ILE A 73 -3.91 -10.11 5.82
C ILE A 73 -4.77 -8.84 5.96
N THR A 74 -5.96 -8.83 5.37
CA THR A 74 -6.78 -7.60 5.25
C THR A 74 -7.77 -7.42 6.40
N GLY A 75 -8.09 -8.49 7.12
CA GLY A 75 -9.19 -8.53 8.08
C GLY A 75 -10.58 -8.48 7.43
N LEU A 76 -10.69 -8.61 6.10
CA LEU A 76 -11.96 -8.66 5.39
C LEU A 76 -12.36 -10.10 5.12
N ASP A 77 -13.55 -10.48 5.59
CA ASP A 77 -14.19 -11.75 5.25
C ASP A 77 -15.56 -11.53 4.59
N ASN A 78 -16.16 -12.63 4.13
CA ASN A 78 -17.45 -12.59 3.45
C ASN A 78 -18.60 -12.15 4.36
N PHE A 79 -18.52 -12.39 5.67
CA PHE A 79 -19.58 -12.04 6.62
C PHE A 79 -19.57 -10.54 6.91
N LEU A 80 -18.38 -9.95 7.09
CA LEU A 80 -18.22 -8.52 7.30
C LEU A 80 -18.74 -7.70 6.11
N LEU A 81 -18.64 -8.25 4.91
CA LEU A 81 -19.00 -7.58 3.66
C LEU A 81 -20.40 -7.96 3.14
N GLU A 82 -21.17 -8.80 3.83
CA GLU A 82 -22.39 -9.42 3.28
C GLU A 82 -23.46 -8.41 2.84
N GLU A 83 -23.62 -7.33 3.59
CA GLU A 83 -24.58 -6.24 3.31
C GLU A 83 -24.02 -5.14 2.40
N ILE A 84 -22.74 -5.23 2.04
CA ILE A 84 -22.08 -4.23 1.21
C ILE A 84 -22.31 -4.55 -0.27
N PRO A 85 -22.65 -3.55 -1.12
CA PRO A 85 -22.82 -3.80 -2.55
C PRO A 85 -21.55 -4.37 -3.20
N ALA A 86 -21.73 -5.24 -4.18
CA ALA A 86 -20.64 -5.67 -5.05
C ALA A 86 -20.14 -4.51 -5.92
N PHE A 87 -18.97 -4.68 -6.55
CA PHE A 87 -18.48 -3.74 -7.57
C PHE A 87 -19.44 -3.74 -8.76
N ASN A 88 -20.35 -2.76 -8.81
CA ASN A 88 -21.48 -2.64 -9.74
C ASN A 88 -21.34 -1.40 -10.64
N ASN A 89 -22.37 -1.08 -11.44
CA ASN A 89 -22.32 0.06 -12.36
C ASN A 89 -22.19 1.40 -11.62
N GLU A 90 -22.85 1.51 -10.46
CA GLU A 90 -22.81 2.67 -9.60
C GLU A 90 -21.39 2.89 -9.05
N ALA A 91 -20.70 1.83 -8.63
CA ALA A 91 -19.29 1.87 -8.25
C ALA A 91 -18.40 2.35 -9.41
N CYS A 92 -18.62 1.83 -10.63
CA CYS A 92 -17.90 2.30 -11.82
C CYS A 92 -18.09 3.81 -12.05
N ASP A 93 -19.32 4.30 -11.90
CA ASP A 93 -19.67 5.71 -12.11
C ASP A 93 -19.08 6.61 -11.03
N ILE A 94 -18.99 6.15 -9.78
CA ILE A 94 -18.29 6.84 -8.69
C ILE A 94 -16.80 6.94 -8.99
N VAL A 95 -16.16 5.82 -9.37
CA VAL A 95 -14.74 5.76 -9.74
C VAL A 95 -14.44 6.72 -10.90
N ALA A 96 -15.23 6.67 -11.97
CA ALA A 96 -15.04 7.54 -13.13
C ALA A 96 -15.25 9.02 -12.75
N SER A 97 -16.30 9.33 -11.99
CA SER A 97 -16.61 10.70 -11.57
C SER A 97 -15.53 11.27 -10.64
N PHE A 98 -14.96 10.46 -9.75
CA PHE A 98 -13.86 10.89 -8.89
C PHE A 98 -12.66 11.30 -9.74
N LEU A 99 -12.26 10.46 -10.70
CA LEU A 99 -11.12 10.74 -11.58
C LEU A 99 -11.38 11.95 -12.49
N SER A 100 -12.58 12.08 -13.06
CA SER A 100 -12.95 13.23 -13.91
C SER A 100 -13.02 14.56 -13.15
N ARG A 101 -13.16 14.55 -11.82
CA ARG A 101 -13.12 15.77 -11.00
C ARG A 101 -11.71 16.26 -10.71
N MET A 102 -10.70 15.41 -10.89
CA MET A 102 -9.32 15.78 -10.65
C MET A 102 -8.75 16.56 -11.86
N PRO A 103 -7.88 17.56 -11.66
CA PRO A 103 -7.31 18.31 -12.79
C PRO A 103 -6.45 17.45 -13.74
N SER A 104 -6.79 17.43 -15.02
CA SER A 104 -6.00 16.77 -16.07
C SER A 104 -4.74 17.59 -16.46
N PRO A 105 -3.65 16.95 -16.96
CA PRO A 105 -3.48 15.49 -17.10
C PRO A 105 -3.35 14.79 -15.73
N LEU A 106 -3.96 13.61 -15.59
CA LEU A 106 -3.98 12.81 -14.37
C LEU A 106 -3.16 11.52 -14.53
N CYS A 107 -2.42 11.14 -13.48
CA CYS A 107 -1.75 9.85 -13.39
C CYS A 107 -2.17 9.05 -12.14
N LEU A 108 -2.63 7.81 -12.34
CA LEU A 108 -2.83 6.82 -11.27
C LEU A 108 -1.48 6.25 -10.83
N ILE A 109 -1.22 6.19 -9.54
CA ILE A 109 -0.02 5.60 -8.97
C ILE A 109 -0.43 4.43 -8.07
N ALA A 110 0.11 3.24 -8.31
CA ALA A 110 -0.10 2.09 -7.44
C ALA A 110 1.21 1.34 -7.21
N HIS A 111 1.28 0.53 -6.16
CA HIS A 111 2.45 -0.27 -5.82
C HIS A 111 2.31 -1.67 -6.42
N ASN A 112 3.17 -2.02 -7.40
CA ASN A 112 2.99 -3.22 -8.24
C ASN A 112 1.75 -3.17 -9.15
N GLY A 113 1.20 -1.96 -9.39
CA GLY A 113 -0.04 -1.77 -10.12
C GLY A 113 -0.05 -2.32 -11.54
N MET A 114 1.09 -2.32 -12.24
CA MET A 114 1.17 -2.85 -13.62
C MET A 114 0.90 -4.35 -13.68
N LYS A 115 1.07 -5.07 -12.57
CA LYS A 115 0.86 -6.51 -12.47
C LYS A 115 -0.39 -6.88 -11.66
N PHE A 116 -1.03 -5.90 -11.04
CA PHE A 116 -2.13 -6.15 -10.11
C PHE A 116 -3.23 -5.09 -10.22
N ASP A 117 -3.13 -3.98 -9.49
CA ASP A 117 -4.23 -3.03 -9.26
C ASP A 117 -4.85 -2.50 -10.54
N PHE A 118 -4.01 -2.08 -11.50
CA PHE A 118 -4.52 -1.51 -12.75
C PHE A 118 -5.22 -2.57 -13.60
N GLN A 119 -4.69 -3.79 -13.65
CA GLN A 119 -5.29 -4.88 -14.42
C GLN A 119 -6.61 -5.34 -13.79
N LEU A 120 -6.66 -5.42 -12.46
CA LEU A 120 -7.85 -5.82 -11.72
C LEU A 120 -8.98 -4.79 -11.86
N LEU A 121 -8.68 -3.52 -11.62
CA LEU A 121 -9.63 -2.42 -11.82
C LEU A 121 -10.14 -2.41 -13.27
N LYS A 122 -9.26 -2.62 -14.24
CA LYS A 122 -9.64 -2.68 -15.66
C LYS A 122 -10.57 -3.86 -15.96
N SER A 123 -10.31 -5.04 -15.41
CA SER A 123 -11.18 -6.20 -15.58
C SER A 123 -12.56 -5.98 -14.97
N GLU A 124 -12.67 -5.36 -13.79
CA GLU A 124 -13.98 -5.06 -13.20
C GLU A 124 -14.77 -4.04 -14.02
N LEU A 125 -14.12 -2.96 -14.47
CA LEU A 125 -14.76 -1.98 -15.36
C LEU A 125 -15.23 -2.63 -16.68
N ALA A 126 -14.36 -3.42 -17.32
CA ALA A 126 -14.67 -4.12 -18.56
C ALA A 126 -15.83 -5.13 -18.40
N ALA A 127 -15.88 -5.84 -17.26
CA ALA A 127 -16.98 -6.75 -16.94
C ALA A 127 -18.34 -6.03 -16.85
N LYS A 128 -18.34 -4.73 -16.52
CA LYS A 128 -19.53 -3.86 -16.51
C LYS A 128 -19.71 -3.05 -17.79
N LYS A 129 -18.91 -3.32 -18.83
CA LYS A 129 -18.90 -2.56 -20.10
C LYS A 129 -18.66 -1.06 -19.89
N LYS A 130 -17.85 -0.72 -18.90
CA LYS A 130 -17.42 0.63 -18.57
C LYS A 130 -15.93 0.78 -18.87
N GLU A 131 -15.52 2.00 -19.18
CA GLU A 131 -14.13 2.37 -19.44
C GLU A 131 -13.81 3.67 -18.71
N LEU A 132 -12.55 3.86 -18.33
CA LEU A 132 -12.07 5.16 -17.85
C LEU A 132 -11.80 6.09 -19.03
N PRO A 133 -11.80 7.42 -18.82
CA PRO A 133 -11.41 8.38 -19.85
C PRO A 133 -10.03 8.09 -20.45
N ASP A 134 -9.88 8.39 -21.76
CA ASP A 134 -8.66 8.10 -22.52
C ASP A 134 -7.44 8.94 -22.07
N ASP A 135 -7.67 10.03 -21.34
CA ASP A 135 -6.65 10.94 -20.81
C ASP A 135 -6.10 10.55 -19.44
N ILE A 136 -6.51 9.39 -18.90
CA ILE A 136 -6.00 8.84 -17.65
C ILE A 136 -4.73 8.02 -17.92
N PHE A 137 -3.64 8.40 -17.25
CA PHE A 137 -2.38 7.68 -17.27
C PHE A 137 -2.20 6.88 -15.98
N CYS A 138 -1.23 5.97 -15.97
CA CYS A 138 -0.86 5.20 -14.79
C CYS A 138 0.65 4.92 -14.76
N ALA A 139 1.19 4.79 -13.56
CA ALA A 139 2.60 4.49 -13.31
C ALA A 139 2.78 3.61 -12.07
N ASP A 140 3.76 2.71 -12.11
CA ASP A 140 4.02 1.76 -11.04
C ASP A 140 5.19 2.22 -10.18
N SER A 141 4.90 2.38 -8.89
CA SER A 141 5.89 2.91 -7.95
C SER A 141 7.09 1.97 -7.75
N ILE A 142 6.94 0.65 -7.89
CA ILE A 142 8.08 -0.28 -7.79
C ILE A 142 9.11 0.02 -8.89
N LEU A 143 8.65 0.32 -10.11
CA LEU A 143 9.54 0.64 -11.22
C LEU A 143 10.24 1.98 -10.97
N ALA A 144 9.52 2.99 -10.47
CA ALA A 144 10.09 4.27 -10.09
C ALA A 144 11.18 4.12 -9.03
N TYR A 145 10.87 3.43 -7.93
CA TYR A 145 11.80 3.30 -6.81
C TYR A 145 13.01 2.43 -7.12
N ARG A 146 12.90 1.49 -8.06
CA ARG A 146 14.09 0.77 -8.58
C ARG A 146 15.06 1.67 -9.31
N THR A 147 14.57 2.73 -9.95
CA THR A 147 15.42 3.76 -10.59
C THR A 147 15.96 4.75 -9.57
N ILE A 148 15.14 5.16 -8.59
CA ILE A 148 15.52 6.13 -7.55
C ILE A 148 16.52 5.55 -6.54
N PHE A 149 16.33 4.29 -6.14
CA PHE A 149 17.17 3.59 -5.17
C PHE A 149 17.82 2.35 -5.77
N PRO A 150 18.66 2.49 -6.82
CA PRO A 150 19.17 1.34 -7.54
C PRO A 150 19.94 0.40 -6.62
N ALA A 151 19.72 -0.90 -6.80
CA ALA A 151 20.62 -1.87 -6.21
C ALA A 151 22.02 -1.59 -6.73
N THR A 152 22.98 -1.31 -5.83
CA THR A 152 24.38 -1.07 -6.21
C THR A 152 24.79 -2.12 -7.22
N SER A 153 25.09 -1.70 -8.45
CA SER A 153 25.57 -2.60 -9.49
C SER A 153 26.70 -3.40 -8.90
N GLN A 154 26.56 -4.73 -8.85
CA GLN A 154 27.76 -5.55 -8.91
C GLN A 154 28.54 -5.00 -10.10
N LYS A 155 29.76 -4.53 -9.87
CA LYS A 155 30.66 -4.14 -10.94
C LYS A 155 30.79 -5.38 -11.82
N PHE A 156 30.04 -5.43 -12.91
CA PHE A 156 30.35 -6.35 -13.99
C PHE A 156 31.71 -5.88 -14.47
N ALA A 157 32.75 -6.60 -14.05
CA ALA A 157 34.04 -6.50 -14.68
C ALA A 157 33.80 -6.82 -16.15
N THR A 158 33.85 -5.78 -16.98
CA THR A 158 33.93 -5.92 -18.43
C THR A 158 35.25 -6.57 -18.74
N SER A 159 35.26 -7.90 -18.79
CA SER A 159 36.26 -8.68 -19.50
C SER A 159 35.89 -8.65 -20.99
N PRO A 160 36.69 -8.04 -21.87
CA PRO A 160 36.43 -8.09 -23.30
C PRO A 160 36.79 -9.46 -23.86
N GLY A 161 35.83 -10.12 -24.49
CA GLY A 161 36.06 -11.13 -25.52
C GLY A 161 35.96 -12.59 -25.08
N LEU A 162 34.90 -13.28 -25.53
CA LEU A 162 34.97 -14.35 -26.53
C LEU A 162 33.58 -14.94 -26.75
N ILE A 163 33.06 -14.71 -27.95
CA ILE A 163 31.85 -15.33 -28.49
C ILE A 163 32.18 -16.79 -28.78
N SER A 164 31.37 -17.71 -28.27
CA SER A 164 31.19 -19.03 -28.91
C SER A 164 29.73 -19.48 -28.77
N PRO A 165 29.12 -20.04 -29.84
CA PRO A 165 27.71 -20.36 -29.87
C PRO A 165 27.48 -21.74 -29.23
N VAL A 166 26.58 -21.82 -28.25
CA VAL A 166 26.13 -23.12 -27.73
C VAL A 166 24.71 -23.41 -28.22
N ARG A 167 24.63 -24.57 -28.84
CA ARG A 167 23.57 -25.18 -29.63
C ARG A 167 22.40 -25.63 -28.74
N ASN A 168 21.18 -25.35 -29.20
CA ASN A 168 19.94 -25.93 -28.69
C ASN A 168 20.03 -27.45 -28.66
N THR A 169 19.80 -28.05 -27.49
CA THR A 169 19.44 -29.46 -27.34
C THR A 169 18.22 -29.55 -26.44
N ILE A 170 17.09 -29.86 -27.08
CA ILE A 170 15.84 -30.25 -26.44
C ILE A 170 16.09 -31.67 -25.89
N SER A 171 15.97 -31.83 -24.58
CA SER A 171 15.87 -33.15 -23.93
C SER A 171 14.58 -33.16 -23.13
N SER A 172 13.65 -33.96 -23.63
CA SER A 172 12.39 -34.35 -23.04
C SER A 172 12.63 -35.44 -22.00
N ASP A 173 12.17 -35.25 -20.77
CA ASP A 173 11.92 -36.34 -19.84
C ASP A 173 10.65 -36.08 -19.01
N PRO A 174 9.94 -37.15 -18.59
CA PRO A 174 8.50 -37.12 -18.36
C PRO A 174 8.11 -36.80 -16.91
N VAL A 175 7.00 -36.08 -16.80
CA VAL A 175 6.25 -35.80 -15.57
C VAL A 175 5.71 -37.10 -14.96
N THR A 176 6.04 -37.36 -13.69
CA THR A 176 5.37 -38.36 -12.85
C THR A 176 4.46 -37.66 -11.83
N PRO A 177 3.18 -38.05 -11.69
CA PRO A 177 2.24 -37.38 -10.79
C PRO A 177 2.34 -37.92 -9.35
N PRO A 178 2.22 -37.08 -8.31
CA PRO A 178 2.08 -37.55 -6.94
C PRO A 178 0.65 -38.03 -6.64
N LYS A 179 0.56 -39.15 -5.92
CA LYS A 179 -0.67 -39.80 -5.44
C LYS A 179 -1.31 -39.02 -4.27
N PRO A 180 -2.63 -39.09 -4.09
CA PRO A 180 -3.34 -38.32 -3.06
C PRO A 180 -3.15 -38.91 -1.66
N VAL A 181 -2.86 -38.03 -0.68
CA VAL A 181 -2.80 -38.36 0.74
C VAL A 181 -4.21 -38.21 1.33
N GLN A 182 -4.71 -39.28 1.94
CA GLN A 182 -5.99 -39.32 2.64
C GLN A 182 -5.85 -38.60 3.99
N LEU A 183 -6.69 -37.59 4.24
CA LEU A 183 -6.82 -36.96 5.54
C LEU A 183 -7.70 -37.83 6.45
N ILE A 184 -7.11 -38.30 7.54
CA ILE A 184 -7.79 -39.00 8.62
C ILE A 184 -8.64 -37.98 9.38
N SER A 185 -9.94 -38.28 9.46
CA SER A 185 -10.91 -37.64 10.35
C SER A 185 -10.58 -37.99 11.80
N ASN A 186 -10.31 -36.98 12.62
CA ASN A 186 -10.50 -37.08 14.07
C ASN A 186 -11.43 -35.94 14.47
N GLY A 187 -12.69 -36.30 14.68
CA GLY A 187 -13.64 -35.49 15.42
C GLY A 187 -13.26 -35.49 16.90
N SER A 188 -13.51 -34.36 17.53
CA SER A 188 -13.78 -34.32 18.96
C SER A 188 -14.70 -33.13 19.20
N ASP A 189 -15.94 -33.50 19.52
CA ASP A 189 -17.01 -32.63 19.98
C ASP A 189 -16.55 -31.76 21.15
N LEU A 190 -16.88 -30.47 21.11
CA LEU A 190 -17.03 -29.68 22.32
C LEU A 190 -18.26 -28.78 22.15
N GLU A 191 -19.39 -29.33 22.57
CA GLU A 191 -20.63 -28.61 22.79
C GLU A 191 -20.54 -27.92 24.17
N CYS A 192 -20.82 -26.61 24.27
CA CYS A 192 -21.21 -26.03 25.55
C CYS A 192 -22.11 -24.79 25.41
N SER A 193 -23.36 -25.01 25.81
CA SER A 193 -24.30 -24.14 26.53
C SER A 193 -24.71 -22.77 25.97
N LYS A 194 -26.00 -22.76 25.60
CA LYS A 194 -26.96 -21.65 25.61
C LYS A 194 -26.74 -20.64 26.74
N ILE A 195 -26.68 -19.37 26.39
CA ILE A 195 -27.00 -18.25 27.28
C ILE A 195 -28.02 -17.37 26.55
N ASN A 196 -29.25 -17.37 27.06
CA ASN A 196 -30.24 -16.32 26.80
C ASN A 196 -29.87 -15.12 27.68
N SER A 197 -29.71 -13.94 27.11
CA SER A 197 -29.95 -12.70 27.85
C SER A 197 -30.31 -11.59 26.87
N GLU A 198 -31.42 -10.95 27.17
CA GLU A 198 -32.20 -10.00 26.39
C GLU A 198 -31.42 -8.73 25.99
N LEU A 199 -31.72 -8.22 24.80
CA LEU A 199 -31.35 -6.88 24.33
C LEU A 199 -32.09 -5.79 25.12
N PRO A 200 -31.41 -4.77 25.66
CA PRO A 200 -32.07 -3.53 26.06
C PRO A 200 -32.36 -2.64 24.85
N SER A 201 -33.57 -2.09 24.86
CA SER A 201 -34.16 -1.22 23.85
C SER A 201 -33.44 0.11 23.66
N VAL A 202 -33.48 0.58 22.41
CA VAL A 202 -33.12 1.92 21.93
C VAL A 202 -33.96 2.98 22.66
N SER A 203 -33.43 3.68 23.67
CA SER A 203 -33.96 4.99 24.13
C SER A 203 -33.21 5.77 25.23
N GLU A 204 -31.94 5.49 25.59
CA GLU A 204 -31.28 6.27 26.69
C GLU A 204 -29.80 6.67 26.47
N PHE A 205 -29.46 7.27 25.32
CA PHE A 205 -28.18 8.00 25.16
C PHE A 205 -28.33 9.39 24.51
N LYS A 206 -29.36 10.12 24.93
CA LYS A 206 -29.44 11.58 24.73
C LYS A 206 -29.58 12.26 26.09
N LYS A 207 -28.43 12.63 26.66
CA LYS A 207 -28.16 13.81 27.51
C LYS A 207 -26.97 13.52 28.43
N THR A 208 -25.76 13.80 27.97
CA THR A 208 -24.62 14.31 28.77
C THR A 208 -23.45 14.61 27.83
N ASN A 209 -23.50 15.74 27.14
CA ASN A 209 -22.34 16.29 26.44
C ASN A 209 -22.27 17.81 26.61
N GLU A 210 -22.43 18.28 27.84
CA GLU A 210 -22.06 19.65 28.23
C GLU A 210 -21.50 19.65 29.64
N THR A 211 -20.20 19.34 29.77
CA THR A 211 -19.39 19.83 30.91
C THR A 211 -17.92 19.84 30.50
N THR A 212 -17.44 21.02 30.15
CA THR A 212 -16.03 21.37 29.95
C THR A 212 -15.27 21.28 31.28
N PRO A 213 -14.15 20.53 31.39
CA PRO A 213 -13.33 20.57 32.60
C PRO A 213 -12.47 21.83 32.62
N LYS A 214 -12.59 22.59 33.73
CA LYS A 214 -11.77 23.78 34.01
C LYS A 214 -10.32 23.37 34.30
N HIS A 215 -9.42 24.17 33.73
CA HIS A 215 -7.98 24.25 33.98
C HIS A 215 -7.60 24.05 35.46
N SER A 216 -6.75 23.06 35.75
CA SER A 216 -6.05 22.98 37.03
C SER A 216 -4.63 23.52 36.92
N VAL A 217 -4.22 24.16 38.01
CA VAL A 217 -3.03 25.00 38.17
C VAL A 217 -1.76 24.16 38.30
N ARG A 218 -0.66 24.65 37.71
CA ARG A 218 0.71 24.12 37.82
C ARG A 218 1.11 23.87 39.28
N GLN A 219 1.57 22.67 39.59
CA GLN A 219 2.45 22.42 40.74
C GLN A 219 3.91 22.57 40.32
N GLU A 220 4.64 23.40 41.05
CA GLU A 220 6.07 23.65 40.89
C GLU A 220 6.91 22.49 41.42
N CYS A 221 7.88 22.02 40.63
CA CYS A 221 8.86 21.01 41.06
C CYS A 221 10.05 21.68 41.78
N PRO A 222 10.64 21.08 42.83
CA PRO A 222 11.78 21.67 43.56
C PRO A 222 13.11 21.59 42.79
N PRO A 223 14.07 22.51 43.04
CA PRO A 223 15.31 22.57 42.27
C PRO A 223 16.35 21.53 42.71
N LEU A 224 16.87 20.76 41.74
CA LEU A 224 18.00 19.84 41.95
C LEU A 224 19.33 20.62 41.96
N LYS A 225 20.08 20.44 43.05
CA LYS A 225 21.40 21.02 43.30
C LYS A 225 22.46 20.50 42.31
N ARG A 226 23.23 21.43 41.73
CA ARG A 226 24.50 21.16 41.04
C ARG A 226 25.58 20.72 42.04
N LYS A 227 26.31 19.65 41.73
CA LYS A 227 27.65 19.37 42.27
C LYS A 227 28.60 19.11 41.10
N ASN A 228 29.73 19.81 41.12
CA ASN A 228 30.87 19.60 40.22
C ASN A 228 31.85 18.58 40.83
N ALA A 229 32.48 17.84 39.90
CA ALA A 229 33.82 17.24 39.87
C ALA A 229 34.30 16.38 41.05
N ASP A 230 34.73 15.14 40.74
CA ASP A 230 36.16 14.78 40.78
C ASP A 230 36.43 13.51 39.93
N ASN A 231 37.64 13.48 39.37
CA ASN A 231 38.24 12.42 38.53
C ASN A 231 38.38 11.08 39.26
N GLU A 232 38.29 9.95 38.53
CA GLU A 232 39.35 8.93 38.48
C GLU A 232 39.10 7.86 37.40
N ASN A 233 40.20 7.22 36.99
CA ASN A 233 40.45 6.47 35.76
C ASN A 233 39.68 5.15 35.62
N GLY A 234 39.36 4.76 34.38
CA GLY A 234 38.90 3.41 34.06
C GLY A 234 38.65 3.20 32.58
N ASP A 235 39.59 2.50 31.93
CA ASP A 235 39.69 2.22 30.51
C ASP A 235 38.50 1.39 29.94
N SER A 236 38.34 1.53 28.62
CA SER A 236 37.89 0.53 27.65
C SER A 236 36.44 0.54 27.13
N GLN A 237 36.40 0.69 25.81
CA GLN A 237 35.32 0.41 24.84
C GLN A 237 34.24 1.47 24.65
N GLY A 238 34.66 2.60 24.06
CA GLY A 238 33.78 3.47 23.30
C GLY A 238 33.13 2.71 22.14
N LYS A 239 31.91 2.22 22.35
CA LYS A 239 30.98 1.96 21.23
C LYS A 239 30.64 3.32 20.64
N ILE A 240 31.34 3.65 19.54
CA ILE A 240 30.95 4.75 18.66
C ILE A 240 29.55 4.40 18.15
N VAL A 241 28.52 4.91 18.82
CA VAL A 241 27.18 4.98 18.25
C VAL A 241 27.28 6.02 17.14
N ARG A 242 27.69 5.57 15.95
CA ARG A 242 27.51 6.34 14.73
C ARG A 242 26.01 6.46 14.54
N LYS A 243 25.40 7.50 15.10
CA LYS A 243 24.15 8.04 14.57
C LYS A 243 24.43 8.30 13.10
N LYS A 244 24.01 7.38 12.21
CA LYS A 244 24.10 7.56 10.77
C LYS A 244 23.19 8.71 10.41
N LEU A 245 23.78 9.89 10.36
CA LEU A 245 23.22 11.11 9.82
C LEU A 245 23.30 11.04 8.29
N PHE A 246 22.70 10.01 7.68
CA PHE A 246 22.69 9.85 6.23
C PHE A 246 21.28 9.50 5.77
N LYS A 247 20.61 10.47 5.15
CA LYS A 247 19.48 10.20 4.24
C LYS A 247 19.94 9.20 3.17
N GLY A 248 19.35 8.01 3.15
CA GLY A 248 19.12 7.19 1.94
C GLY A 248 20.30 6.86 1.02
N GLN A 249 21.51 6.59 1.51
CA GLN A 249 22.56 6.00 0.66
C GLN A 249 22.47 4.47 0.69
N GLY A 250 21.61 3.90 -0.15
CA GLY A 250 21.49 2.45 -0.34
C GLY A 250 20.18 2.05 -1.00
N LYS A 251 20.06 0.79 -1.40
CA LYS A 251 18.76 0.19 -1.79
C LYS A 251 17.96 -0.20 -0.54
N PRO A 252 16.62 -0.25 -0.61
CA PRO A 252 15.83 -0.90 0.43
C PRO A 252 16.09 -2.41 0.46
N ASP A 253 15.73 -3.07 1.57
CA ASP A 253 15.90 -4.53 1.72
C ASP A 253 15.08 -5.30 0.69
N SER A 254 13.86 -4.82 0.42
CA SER A 254 13.05 -5.20 -0.72
C SER A 254 12.28 -3.98 -1.25
N TYR A 255 11.61 -4.13 -2.39
CA TYR A 255 10.72 -3.10 -2.93
C TYR A 255 9.26 -3.35 -2.55
N LYS A 256 8.99 -4.16 -1.53
CA LYS A 256 7.66 -4.19 -0.90
C LYS A 256 7.40 -2.85 -0.21
N LEU A 257 6.14 -2.44 -0.15
CA LEU A 257 5.76 -1.13 0.39
C LEU A 257 6.28 -0.92 1.82
N VAL A 258 6.16 -1.93 2.69
CA VAL A 258 6.65 -1.87 4.07
C VAL A 258 8.16 -1.60 4.18
N ASP A 259 8.97 -2.26 3.35
CA ASP A 259 10.43 -2.14 3.37
C ASP A 259 10.87 -0.82 2.73
N LEU A 260 10.18 -0.41 1.67
CA LEU A 260 10.37 0.88 1.01
C LEU A 260 10.05 2.04 1.97
N TYR A 261 8.90 1.99 2.64
CA TYR A 261 8.48 2.99 3.61
C TYR A 261 9.49 3.10 4.75
N SER A 262 9.92 1.95 5.29
CA SER A 262 10.94 1.87 6.33
C SER A 262 12.28 2.44 5.90
N HIS A 263 12.67 2.22 4.64
CA HIS A 263 13.88 2.79 4.07
C HIS A 263 13.82 4.32 3.95
N ILE A 264 12.70 4.86 3.47
CA ILE A 264 12.53 6.30 3.23
C ILE A 264 12.37 7.07 4.55
N HIS A 265 11.57 6.55 5.48
CA HIS A 265 11.17 7.27 6.70
C HIS A 265 11.94 6.83 7.96
N GLY A 266 12.69 5.73 7.91
CA GLY A 266 13.43 5.19 9.06
C GLY A 266 12.55 4.56 10.15
N LYS A 267 11.26 4.36 9.86
CA LYS A 267 10.27 3.70 10.71
C LYS A 267 9.30 2.88 9.85
N GLY A 268 8.69 1.85 10.43
CA GLY A 268 7.64 1.10 9.74
C GLY A 268 6.34 1.91 9.60
N PRO A 269 5.46 1.53 8.65
CA PRO A 269 4.11 2.09 8.55
C PRO A 269 3.29 1.73 9.80
N GLU A 270 2.37 2.60 10.21
CA GLU A 270 1.56 2.40 11.43
C GLU A 270 0.51 1.30 11.27
N TYR A 271 -0.12 1.24 10.10
CA TYR A 271 -1.12 0.24 9.73
C TYR A 271 -0.79 -0.23 8.32
N GLY A 272 -0.77 -1.55 8.10
CA GLY A 272 -0.65 -2.15 6.78
C GLY A 272 -1.89 -2.96 6.43
N HIS A 273 -2.05 -3.29 5.16
CA HIS A 273 -3.10 -4.21 4.67
C HIS A 273 -4.53 -3.68 4.87
N ARG A 274 -4.66 -2.36 4.75
CA ARG A 274 -5.93 -1.66 4.56
C ARG A 274 -5.72 -0.72 3.40
N ALA A 275 -6.64 -0.70 2.44
CA ALA A 275 -6.41 0.03 1.19
C ALA A 275 -6.07 1.52 1.42
N GLU A 276 -6.74 2.19 2.36
CA GLU A 276 -6.45 3.60 2.68
C GLU A 276 -5.08 3.77 3.33
N SER A 277 -4.68 2.85 4.23
CA SER A 277 -3.41 2.96 4.95
C SER A 277 -2.22 2.73 4.03
N ASP A 278 -2.35 1.77 3.11
CA ASP A 278 -1.31 1.46 2.12
C ASP A 278 -1.22 2.58 1.07
N SER A 279 -2.37 3.14 0.64
CA SER A 279 -2.41 4.34 -0.19
C SER A 279 -1.74 5.56 0.47
N MET A 280 -2.01 5.80 1.76
CA MET A 280 -1.37 6.90 2.52
C MET A 280 0.14 6.65 2.67
N SER A 281 0.55 5.43 3.00
CA SER A 281 1.97 5.07 3.13
C SER A 281 2.72 5.29 1.81
N LEU A 282 2.10 4.93 0.68
CA LEU A 282 2.66 5.19 -0.64
C LEU A 282 2.70 6.68 -0.96
N LEU A 283 1.67 7.45 -0.60
CA LEU A 283 1.67 8.91 -0.76
C LEU A 283 2.84 9.56 0.00
N GLU A 284 3.08 9.15 1.25
CA GLU A 284 4.18 9.68 2.06
C GLU A 284 5.54 9.39 1.43
N CYS A 285 5.72 8.19 0.87
CA CYS A 285 6.92 7.85 0.09
C CYS A 285 7.07 8.80 -1.11
N VAL A 286 5.98 9.01 -1.87
CA VAL A 286 5.99 9.89 -3.05
C VAL A 286 6.32 11.33 -2.66
N VAL A 287 5.79 11.84 -1.55
CA VAL A 287 6.11 13.18 -1.04
C VAL A 287 7.57 13.28 -0.64
N ALA A 288 8.10 12.27 0.06
CA ALA A 288 9.50 12.26 0.48
C ALA A 288 10.49 12.27 -0.70
N THR A 289 10.09 11.75 -1.86
CA THR A 289 10.92 11.68 -3.09
C THR A 289 10.31 12.45 -4.27
N ALA A 290 9.52 13.49 -4.01
CA ALA A 290 8.67 14.09 -5.03
C ALA A 290 9.43 14.56 -6.30
N PRO A 291 10.56 15.28 -6.22
CA PRO A 291 11.26 15.74 -7.43
C PRO A 291 11.68 14.60 -8.36
N GLU A 292 12.30 13.55 -7.82
CA GLU A 292 12.80 12.40 -8.57
C GLU A 292 11.66 11.51 -9.05
N PHE A 293 10.67 11.27 -8.20
CA PHE A 293 9.51 10.43 -8.52
C PHE A 293 8.67 11.03 -9.64
N LEU A 294 8.35 12.32 -9.54
CA LEU A 294 7.54 13.02 -10.54
C LEU A 294 8.25 13.07 -11.89
N SER A 295 9.57 13.36 -11.89
CA SER A 295 10.38 13.31 -13.11
C SER A 295 10.38 11.92 -13.75
N TRP A 296 10.44 10.86 -12.93
CA TRP A 296 10.34 9.50 -13.44
C TRP A 296 8.97 9.21 -14.09
N VAL A 297 7.87 9.59 -13.43
CA VAL A 297 6.51 9.34 -13.92
C VAL A 297 6.23 10.06 -15.25
N GLU A 298 6.70 11.29 -15.42
CA GLU A 298 6.55 12.04 -16.68
C GLU A 298 7.15 11.31 -17.89
N ASN A 299 8.20 10.52 -17.66
CA ASN A 299 8.93 9.81 -18.71
C ASN A 299 8.49 8.34 -18.88
N ASN A 300 7.82 7.75 -17.88
CA ASN A 300 7.55 6.31 -17.84
C ASN A 300 6.07 5.93 -17.66
N SER A 301 5.17 6.90 -17.54
CA SER A 301 3.73 6.65 -17.45
C SER A 301 3.15 6.04 -18.74
N LEU A 302 2.07 5.28 -18.58
CA LEU A 302 1.34 4.65 -19.67
C LEU A 302 -0.14 5.06 -19.63
N PRO A 303 -0.80 5.29 -20.78
CA PRO A 303 -2.25 5.43 -20.82
C PRO A 303 -2.93 4.20 -20.19
N PHE A 304 -3.89 4.40 -19.28
CA PHE A 304 -4.60 3.30 -18.62
C PHE A 304 -5.31 2.39 -19.62
N LYS A 305 -5.76 2.94 -20.74
CA LYS A 305 -6.33 2.19 -21.87
C LYS A 305 -5.39 1.10 -22.42
N ARG A 306 -4.08 1.23 -22.23
CA ARG A 306 -3.08 0.23 -22.68
C ARG A 306 -2.82 -0.90 -21.68
N ILE A 307 -3.34 -0.80 -20.45
CA ILE A 307 -3.23 -1.88 -19.45
C ILE A 307 -4.03 -3.10 -19.93
N PRO A 308 -3.53 -4.34 -19.82
CA PRO A 308 -4.34 -5.51 -20.12
C PRO A 308 -5.38 -5.76 -19.01
N CYS A 309 -6.53 -6.33 -19.37
CA CYS A 309 -7.43 -6.90 -18.37
C CYS A 309 -6.73 -8.08 -17.69
N MET A 310 -6.91 -8.23 -16.38
CA MET A 310 -6.43 -9.39 -15.63
C MET A 310 -7.09 -10.70 -16.07
N TRP A 311 -8.37 -10.62 -16.45
CA TRP A 311 -9.24 -11.71 -16.91
C TRP A 311 -10.46 -11.20 -17.68
#